data_AF-A0A651FNK2-F1
#
_entry.id   AF-A0A651FNK2-F1
#
_cell.length_a   1.000
_cell.length_b   1.000
_cell.length_c   1.000
_cell.angle_alpha   90.00
_cell.angle_beta   90.00
_cell.angle_gamma   90.00
#
_symmetry.space_group_name_H-M   'P 1'
#
loop_
_entity.id
_entity.type
_entity.pdbx_description
1 polymer ?
#
loop_
_entity_poly.entity_id
_entity_poly.type
_entity_poly.pdbx_seq_one_letter_code
_entity_poly.pdbx_strand_id
1 'polypeptide(L)'
;MNDGSINNLELIKSTILDVLPIIVLIVVFQVFVIKKTIPHLKKVVIGFAMVVLGLAFFLIGLEMALFPLGKTMANQLADPIFVSQYFSGRFEPLNYYWIYIFSGLIGFSTTIAEPSLLAVAIKVEEASSKTIGQLGLRFVVAAGVALGLVLGTYRIVVGTPLYLYILVAYIVVIVLSIFAPKNLIPLAYDSGGVTTSTVTVPIVAALGMGLGSIIPGRSPVIDGFGLIAFASVFPIIAVLLYAIFISFLKKKSKS
;
A
#
# COMPACT_ATOMS: atom_id res chain seq x y z
N MET A 1 27.83 -15.22 1.95
CA MET A 1 27.50 -15.46 3.36
C MET A 1 28.22 -14.39 4.15
N ASN A 2 27.60 -13.24 4.36
CA ASN A 2 28.08 -12.25 5.32
C ASN A 2 27.19 -12.41 6.55
N ASP A 3 27.83 -12.45 7.71
CA ASP A 3 27.24 -12.73 9.01
C ASP A 3 25.97 -11.90 9.24
N GLY A 4 24.85 -12.60 9.43
CA GLY A 4 23.50 -12.05 9.59
C GLY A 4 23.27 -11.43 10.98
N SER A 5 24.31 -10.91 11.62
CA SER A 5 24.14 -10.07 12.80
C SER A 5 23.65 -8.71 12.32
N ILE A 6 22.35 -8.45 12.47
CA ILE A 6 21.81 -7.11 12.35
C ILE A 6 22.60 -6.24 13.31
N ASN A 7 23.46 -5.38 12.79
CA ASN A 7 24.20 -4.46 13.62
C ASN A 7 23.18 -3.40 14.03
N ASN A 8 22.47 -3.63 15.15
CA ASN A 8 21.34 -2.80 15.61
C ASN A 8 21.70 -1.31 15.63
N LEU A 9 22.98 -1.00 15.85
CA LEU A 9 23.52 0.35 15.80
C LEU A 9 23.53 0.97 14.39
N GLU A 10 23.85 0.19 13.35
CA GLU A 10 23.76 0.64 11.95
C GLU A 10 22.31 0.86 11.52
N LEU A 11 21.38 0.01 11.97
CA LEU A 11 19.96 0.14 11.65
C LEU A 11 19.33 1.37 12.32
N ILE A 12 19.72 1.69 13.55
CA ILE A 12 19.32 2.95 14.20
C ILE A 12 19.92 4.14 13.46
N LYS A 13 21.20 4.05 13.05
CA LYS A 13 21.86 5.13 12.29
C LYS A 13 21.20 5.35 10.93
N SER A 14 20.86 4.30 10.19
CA SER A 14 20.14 4.41 8.92
C SER A 14 18.76 5.01 9.12
N THR A 15 18.02 4.55 10.13
CA THR A 15 16.70 5.07 10.49
C THR A 15 16.75 6.58 10.79
N ILE A 16 17.78 7.06 11.49
CA ILE A 16 17.98 8.50 11.72
C ILE A 16 18.18 9.25 10.41
N LEU A 17 19.02 8.71 9.51
CA LEU A 17 19.28 9.31 8.20
C LEU A 17 18.04 9.33 7.31
N ASP A 18 17.19 8.29 7.38
CA ASP A 18 15.95 8.18 6.61
C ASP A 18 14.90 9.20 7.04
N VAL A 19 14.84 9.51 8.34
CA VAL A 19 13.86 10.48 8.89
C VAL A 19 14.40 11.92 8.83
N LEU A 20 15.72 12.11 8.74
CA LEU A 20 16.38 13.42 8.69
C LEU A 20 15.74 14.40 7.68
N PRO A 21 15.43 14.01 6.42
CA PRO A 21 14.85 14.92 5.43
C PRO A 21 13.49 15.48 5.88
N ILE A 22 12.67 14.65 6.54
CA ILE A 22 11.36 15.06 7.06
C ILE A 22 11.53 16.08 8.18
N ILE A 23 12.48 15.86 9.09
CA ILE A 23 12.80 16.82 10.17
C ILE A 23 13.27 18.14 9.57
N VAL A 24 14.20 18.09 8.62
CA VAL A 24 14.75 19.27 7.96
C VAL A 24 13.61 20.04 7.30
N LEU A 25 12.73 19.37 6.56
CA LEU A 25 11.56 19.99 5.93
C LEU A 25 10.66 20.68 6.97
N ILE A 26 10.32 19.99 8.07
CA ILE A 26 9.47 20.54 9.14
C ILE A 26 10.13 21.77 9.78
N VAL A 27 11.42 21.68 10.13
CA VAL A 27 12.16 22.80 10.74
C VAL A 27 12.24 23.98 9.79
N VAL A 28 12.50 23.73 8.51
CA VAL A 28 12.56 24.77 7.48
C VAL A 28 11.20 25.47 7.35
N PHE A 29 10.10 24.71 7.22
CA PHE A 29 8.76 25.29 7.15
C PHE A 29 8.40 26.06 8.43
N GLN A 30 8.70 25.51 9.60
CA GLN A 30 8.35 26.13 10.87
C GLN A 30 9.10 27.46 11.09
N VAL A 31 10.40 27.49 10.83
CA VAL A 31 11.26 28.64 11.09
C VAL A 31 11.18 29.68 9.96
N PHE A 32 11.22 29.27 8.70
CA PHE A 32 11.32 30.21 7.57
C PHE A 32 9.95 30.58 6.96
N VAL A 33 9.00 29.64 6.89
CA VAL A 33 7.68 29.90 6.27
C VAL A 33 6.67 30.39 7.30
N ILE A 34 6.48 29.64 8.39
CA ILE A 34 5.52 29.95 9.46
C ILE A 34 6.07 31.04 10.38
N LYS A 35 7.41 31.21 10.43
CA LYS A 35 8.11 32.22 11.24
C LYS A 35 7.78 32.13 12.73
N LYS A 36 7.61 30.91 13.24
CA LYS A 36 7.39 30.65 14.67
C LYS A 36 8.51 29.80 15.23
N THR A 37 8.94 30.10 16.45
CA THR A 37 9.81 29.19 17.21
C THR A 37 9.08 27.87 17.47
N ILE A 38 9.81 26.76 17.53
CA ILE A 38 9.23 25.44 17.77
C ILE A 38 8.63 25.43 19.20
N PRO A 39 7.31 25.32 19.36
CA PRO A 39 6.69 25.25 20.68
C PRO A 39 7.11 23.96 21.38
N HIS A 40 7.41 24.03 22.68
CA HIS A 40 7.77 22.86 23.49
C HIS A 40 8.91 22.00 22.92
N LEU A 41 10.02 22.63 22.49
CA LEU A 41 11.17 21.96 21.87
C LEU A 41 11.62 20.67 22.59
N LYS A 42 11.64 20.65 23.93
CA LYS A 42 11.95 19.44 24.70
C LYS A 42 11.00 18.27 24.40
N LYS A 43 9.68 18.52 24.35
CA LYS A 43 8.69 17.49 24.02
C LYS A 43 8.85 17.01 22.58
N VAL A 44 9.16 17.91 21.65
CA VAL A 44 9.42 17.57 20.24
C VAL A 44 10.63 16.67 20.10
N VAL A 45 11.74 16.99 20.76
CA VAL A 45 12.98 16.19 20.71
C VAL A 45 12.75 14.80 21.33
N ILE A 46 12.04 14.72 22.46
CA ILE A 46 11.71 13.44 23.10
C ILE A 46 10.78 12.61 22.20
N GLY A 47 9.73 13.23 21.66
CA GLY A 47 8.81 12.56 20.73
C GLY A 47 9.53 12.08 19.47
N PHE A 48 10.46 12.87 18.95
CA PHE A 48 11.30 12.48 17.82
C PHE A 48 12.17 11.25 18.15
N ALA A 49 12.82 11.23 19.31
CA ALA A 49 13.59 10.07 19.75
C ALA A 49 12.72 8.82 19.88
N MET A 50 11.49 8.96 20.42
CA MET A 50 10.52 7.86 20.49
C MET A 50 10.09 7.36 19.10
N VAL A 51 9.90 8.24 18.12
CA VAL A 51 9.57 7.87 16.74
C VAL A 51 10.71 7.10 16.08
N VAL A 52 11.97 7.56 16.23
CA VAL A 52 13.15 6.87 15.69
C VAL A 52 13.27 5.47 16.28
N LEU A 53 13.14 5.34 17.61
CA LEU A 53 13.20 4.05 18.28
C LEU A 53 12.04 3.14 17.87
N GLY A 54 10.82 3.68 17.79
CA GLY A 54 9.64 2.96 17.34
C GLY A 54 9.77 2.46 15.90
N LEU A 55 10.28 3.29 14.99
CA LEU A 55 10.53 2.91 13.60
C LEU A 55 11.61 1.83 13.51
N ALA A 56 12.70 1.96 14.27
CA ALA A 56 13.76 0.95 14.31
C ALA A 56 13.22 -0.41 14.79
N PHE A 57 12.47 -0.44 15.90
CA PHE A 57 11.85 -1.68 16.39
C PHE A 57 10.81 -2.24 15.42
N PHE A 58 10.03 -1.39 14.76
CA PHE A 58 9.10 -1.81 13.74
C PHE A 58 9.81 -2.48 12.56
N LEU A 59 10.88 -1.87 12.03
CA LEU A 59 11.68 -2.41 10.93
C LEU A 59 12.32 -3.76 11.31
N ILE A 60 12.87 -3.87 12.52
CA ILE A 60 13.39 -5.15 13.04
C ILE A 60 12.27 -6.20 13.07
N GLY A 61 11.09 -5.84 13.56
CA GLY A 61 9.92 -6.73 13.55
C GLY A 61 9.49 -7.16 12.14
N LEU A 62 9.57 -6.25 11.15
CA LEU A 62 9.28 -6.58 9.75
C LEU A 62 10.27 -7.61 9.19
N GLU A 63 11.56 -7.38 9.42
CA GLU A 63 12.63 -8.24 8.90
C GLU A 63 12.64 -9.62 9.57
N MET A 64 12.31 -9.69 10.85
CA MET A 64 12.28 -10.96 11.59
C MET A 64 11.00 -11.78 11.37
N ALA A 65 9.84 -11.13 11.17
CA ALA A 65 8.56 -11.83 11.09
C ALA A 65 7.93 -11.78 9.70
N LEU A 66 7.68 -10.57 9.18
CA LEU A 66 6.83 -10.39 8.01
C LEU A 66 7.55 -10.72 6.69
N PHE A 67 8.82 -10.34 6.53
CA PHE A 67 9.59 -10.69 5.33
C PHE A 67 9.84 -12.21 5.22
N PRO A 68 10.27 -12.92 6.29
CA PRO A 68 10.42 -14.38 6.24
C PRO A 68 9.10 -15.10 6.00
N LEU A 69 8.00 -14.62 6.59
CA LEU A 69 6.66 -15.15 6.34
C LEU A 69 6.26 -15.00 4.87
N GLY A 70 6.38 -13.78 4.31
CA GLY A 70 6.07 -13.52 2.91
C GLY A 70 6.95 -14.32 1.94
N LYS A 71 8.25 -14.48 2.26
CA LYS A 71 9.18 -15.30 1.47
C LYS A 71 8.81 -16.79 1.52
N THR A 72 8.44 -17.30 2.69
CA THR A 72 8.01 -18.70 2.85
C THR A 72 6.71 -18.95 2.11
N MET A 73 5.72 -18.05 2.23
CA MET A 73 4.47 -18.11 1.48
C MET A 73 4.75 -18.07 -0.03
N ALA A 74 5.52 -17.11 -0.50
CA ALA A 74 5.87 -16.99 -1.91
C ALA A 74 6.59 -18.25 -2.41
N ASN A 75 7.54 -18.82 -1.64
CA ASN A 75 8.23 -20.06 -1.99
C ASN A 75 7.25 -21.21 -2.16
N GLN A 76 6.31 -21.38 -1.22
CA GLN A 76 5.30 -22.45 -1.28
C GLN A 76 4.32 -22.25 -2.44
N LEU A 77 3.88 -21.02 -2.68
CA LEU A 77 2.94 -20.72 -3.76
C LEU A 77 3.59 -20.73 -5.15
N ALA A 78 4.87 -20.41 -5.27
CA ALA A 78 5.58 -20.35 -6.55
C ALA A 78 6.55 -21.52 -6.79
N ASP A 79 6.53 -22.54 -5.92
CA ASP A 79 7.40 -23.72 -6.03
C ASP A 79 7.24 -24.37 -7.41
N PRO A 80 8.31 -24.47 -8.22
CA PRO A 80 8.25 -25.11 -9.53
C PRO A 80 7.75 -26.55 -9.48
N ILE A 81 8.00 -27.29 -8.41
CA ILE A 81 7.51 -28.66 -8.19
C ILE A 81 6.01 -28.63 -7.96
N PHE A 82 5.52 -27.73 -7.09
CA PHE A 82 4.07 -27.55 -6.87
C PHE A 82 3.36 -27.14 -8.18
N VAL A 83 3.91 -26.16 -8.89
CA VAL A 83 3.34 -25.67 -10.16
C VAL A 83 3.36 -26.78 -11.22
N SER A 84 4.47 -27.50 -11.39
CA SER A 84 4.61 -28.58 -12.39
C SER A 84 3.83 -29.86 -12.07
N GLN A 85 3.57 -30.13 -10.79
CA GLN A 85 2.79 -31.28 -10.33
C GLN A 85 1.31 -31.16 -10.71
N TYR A 86 0.75 -29.95 -10.68
CA TYR A 86 -0.64 -29.69 -11.06
C TYR A 86 -0.80 -29.19 -12.50
N PHE A 87 0.24 -28.60 -13.09
CA PHE A 87 0.22 -28.02 -14.44
C PHE A 87 1.42 -28.52 -15.25
N SER A 88 1.19 -29.55 -16.04
CA SER A 88 2.19 -30.10 -16.97
C SER A 88 2.22 -29.25 -18.24
N GLY A 89 3.26 -28.43 -18.44
CA GLY A 89 3.37 -27.60 -19.65
C GLY A 89 4.39 -26.46 -19.60
N ARG A 90 4.37 -25.60 -20.65
CA ARG A 90 5.15 -24.36 -20.73
C ARG A 90 4.74 -23.38 -19.63
N PHE A 91 5.59 -22.39 -19.34
CA PHE A 91 5.26 -21.28 -18.45
C PHE A 91 4.00 -20.56 -18.97
N GLU A 92 2.86 -20.78 -18.32
CA GLU A 92 1.63 -20.05 -18.57
C GLU A 92 1.25 -19.22 -17.34
N PRO A 93 1.03 -17.90 -17.47
CA PRO A 93 0.65 -17.03 -16.35
C PRO A 93 -0.63 -17.48 -15.62
N LEU A 94 -1.50 -18.24 -16.30
CA LEU A 94 -2.71 -18.83 -15.73
C LEU A 94 -2.41 -19.91 -14.68
N ASN A 95 -1.26 -20.58 -14.77
CA ASN A 95 -0.83 -21.59 -13.80
C ASN A 95 -0.44 -20.98 -12.45
N TYR A 96 -0.49 -19.66 -12.28
CA TYR A 96 -0.22 -18.98 -11.02
C TYR A 96 -1.49 -18.34 -10.42
N TYR A 97 -2.68 -18.76 -10.87
CA TYR A 97 -3.94 -18.13 -10.46
C TYR A 97 -4.18 -18.10 -8.95
N TRP A 98 -3.68 -19.10 -8.20
CA TRP A 98 -3.78 -19.12 -6.74
C TRP A 98 -2.97 -17.99 -6.09
N ILE A 99 -1.85 -17.57 -6.67
CA ILE A 99 -1.08 -16.40 -6.20
C ILE A 99 -1.93 -15.15 -6.34
N TYR A 100 -2.62 -15.01 -7.46
CA TYR A 100 -3.49 -13.86 -7.72
C TYR A 100 -4.63 -13.82 -6.71
N ILE A 101 -5.34 -14.93 -6.54
CA ILE A 101 -6.44 -15.05 -5.57
C ILE A 101 -5.93 -14.77 -4.15
N PHE A 102 -4.83 -15.40 -3.74
CA PHE A 102 -4.24 -15.21 -2.41
C PHE A 102 -3.86 -13.76 -2.17
N SER A 103 -3.18 -13.12 -3.14
CA SER A 103 -2.80 -11.71 -3.04
C SER A 103 -4.01 -10.80 -2.91
N GLY A 104 -5.09 -11.06 -3.67
CA GLY A 104 -6.34 -10.32 -3.58
C GLY A 104 -7.00 -10.49 -2.22
N LEU A 105 -7.08 -11.71 -1.70
CA LEU A 105 -7.66 -12.01 -0.38
C LEU A 105 -6.87 -11.36 0.76
N ILE A 106 -5.54 -11.42 0.72
CA ILE A 106 -4.69 -10.77 1.71
C ILE A 106 -4.88 -9.25 1.64
N GLY A 107 -4.80 -8.65 0.45
CA GLY A 107 -5.00 -7.20 0.28
C GLY A 107 -6.37 -6.73 0.76
N PHE A 108 -7.41 -7.49 0.44
CA PHE A 108 -8.76 -7.22 0.92
C PHE A 108 -8.83 -7.30 2.46
N SER A 109 -8.31 -8.38 3.03
CA SER A 109 -8.39 -8.66 4.46
C SER A 109 -7.63 -7.65 5.30
N THR A 110 -6.40 -7.31 4.91
CA THR A 110 -5.58 -6.32 5.63
C THR A 110 -6.17 -4.93 5.52
N THR A 111 -6.75 -4.59 4.37
CA THR A 111 -7.38 -3.29 4.16
C THR A 111 -8.66 -3.14 4.97
N ILE A 112 -9.50 -4.19 5.06
CA ILE A 112 -10.66 -4.17 5.96
C ILE A 112 -10.22 -4.08 7.42
N ALA A 113 -9.17 -4.80 7.81
CA ALA A 113 -8.65 -4.79 9.18
C ALA A 113 -7.99 -3.46 9.56
N GLU A 114 -7.71 -2.58 8.60
CA GLU A 114 -6.97 -1.35 8.82
C GLU A 114 -7.73 -0.32 9.69
N PRO A 115 -7.22 0.03 10.89
CA PRO A 115 -7.87 1.01 11.76
C PRO A 115 -7.85 2.42 11.17
N SER A 116 -6.82 2.77 10.41
CA SER A 116 -6.73 4.08 9.73
C SER A 116 -7.87 4.28 8.73
N LEU A 117 -8.24 3.22 8.00
CA LEU A 117 -9.36 3.23 7.06
C LEU A 117 -10.70 3.33 7.77
N LEU A 118 -10.84 2.63 8.90
CA LEU A 118 -12.02 2.74 9.75
C LEU A 118 -12.24 4.19 10.22
N ALA A 119 -11.18 4.86 10.67
CA ALA A 119 -11.25 6.24 11.13
C ALA A 119 -11.68 7.22 10.02
N VAL A 120 -11.10 7.09 8.83
CA VAL A 120 -11.48 7.91 7.67
C VAL A 120 -12.92 7.64 7.26
N ALA A 121 -13.34 6.37 7.24
CA ALA A 121 -14.70 6.01 6.87
C ALA A 121 -15.77 6.58 7.83
N ILE A 122 -15.49 6.60 9.14
CA ILE A 122 -16.37 7.24 10.14
C ILE A 122 -16.46 8.75 9.86
N LYS A 123 -15.33 9.42 9.62
CA LYS A 123 -15.30 10.86 9.33
C LYS A 123 -16.07 11.22 8.06
N VAL A 124 -15.99 10.38 7.04
CA VAL A 124 -16.72 10.56 5.79
C VAL A 124 -18.23 10.34 5.98
N GLU A 125 -18.63 9.34 6.76
CA GLU A 125 -20.05 9.10 7.03
C GLU A 125 -20.68 10.29 7.78
N GLU A 126 -19.99 10.81 8.80
CA GLU A 126 -20.39 12.03 9.53
C GLU A 126 -20.49 13.25 8.59
N ALA A 127 -19.44 13.49 7.79
CA ALA A 127 -19.37 14.65 6.90
C ALA A 127 -20.32 14.57 5.69
N SER A 128 -20.71 13.37 5.27
CA SER A 128 -21.61 13.15 4.12
C SER A 128 -23.08 13.10 4.50
N SER A 129 -23.44 13.43 5.75
CA SER A 129 -24.80 13.27 6.28
C SER A 129 -25.33 11.84 6.08
N LYS A 130 -24.48 10.84 6.30
CA LYS A 130 -24.76 9.40 6.09
C LYS A 130 -25.04 8.98 4.64
N THR A 131 -24.72 9.80 3.66
CA THR A 131 -24.87 9.44 2.24
C THR A 131 -23.86 8.35 1.84
N ILE A 132 -22.64 8.41 2.39
CA ILE A 132 -21.59 7.42 2.20
C ILE A 132 -21.48 6.61 3.49
N GLY A 133 -21.89 5.34 3.45
CA GLY A 133 -21.80 4.46 4.61
C GLY A 133 -20.36 4.00 4.87
N GLN A 134 -19.96 3.95 6.13
CA GLN A 134 -18.63 3.52 6.58
C GLN A 134 -18.26 2.13 6.05
N LEU A 135 -19.16 1.15 6.12
CA LEU A 135 -18.90 -0.19 5.59
C LEU A 135 -18.77 -0.18 4.07
N GLY A 136 -19.64 0.54 3.36
CA GLY A 136 -19.59 0.64 1.91
C GLY A 136 -18.25 1.17 1.41
N LEU A 137 -17.76 2.26 2.01
CA LEU A 137 -16.45 2.81 1.66
C LEU A 137 -15.32 1.82 1.95
N ARG A 138 -15.34 1.14 3.10
CA ARG A 138 -14.31 0.14 3.46
C ARG A 138 -14.25 -1.00 2.46
N PHE A 139 -15.40 -1.55 2.06
CA PHE A 139 -15.48 -2.61 1.06
C PHE A 139 -14.97 -2.16 -0.30
N VAL A 140 -15.33 -0.94 -0.73
CA VAL A 140 -14.84 -0.36 -2.00
C VAL A 140 -13.32 -0.20 -2.00
N VAL A 141 -12.76 0.36 -0.93
CA VAL A 141 -11.32 0.56 -0.80
C VAL A 141 -10.59 -0.78 -0.76
N ALA A 142 -11.08 -1.74 0.04
CA ALA A 142 -10.52 -3.09 0.12
C ALA A 142 -10.59 -3.85 -1.21
N ALA A 143 -11.68 -3.72 -1.96
CA ALA A 143 -11.80 -4.28 -3.30
C ALA A 143 -10.80 -3.63 -4.28
N GLY A 144 -10.60 -2.32 -4.18
CA GLY A 144 -9.56 -1.60 -4.91
C GLY A 144 -8.16 -2.18 -4.63
N VAL A 145 -7.77 -2.30 -3.36
CA VAL A 145 -6.47 -2.93 -2.99
C VAL A 145 -6.36 -4.34 -3.54
N ALA A 146 -7.41 -5.17 -3.38
CA ALA A 146 -7.41 -6.54 -3.84
C ALA A 146 -7.17 -6.64 -5.35
N LEU A 147 -7.86 -5.83 -6.15
CA LEU A 147 -7.66 -5.76 -7.60
C LEU A 147 -6.26 -5.26 -7.97
N GLY A 148 -5.75 -4.27 -7.23
CA GLY A 148 -4.38 -3.78 -7.40
C GLY A 148 -3.35 -4.88 -7.16
N LEU A 149 -3.49 -5.66 -6.08
CA LEU A 149 -2.56 -6.74 -5.76
C LEU A 149 -2.67 -7.92 -6.73
N VAL A 150 -3.88 -8.27 -7.17
CA VAL A 150 -4.09 -9.27 -8.24
C VAL A 150 -3.35 -8.86 -9.52
N LEU A 151 -3.55 -7.62 -9.97
CA LEU A 151 -2.89 -7.12 -11.18
C LEU A 151 -1.37 -6.99 -10.99
N GLY A 152 -0.94 -6.55 -9.81
CA GLY A 152 0.47 -6.40 -9.48
C GLY A 152 1.20 -7.73 -9.40
N THR A 153 0.60 -8.76 -8.81
CA THR A 153 1.21 -10.10 -8.76
C THR A 153 1.19 -10.77 -10.13
N TYR A 154 0.12 -10.59 -10.92
CA TYR A 154 0.12 -10.95 -12.34
C TYR A 154 1.27 -10.29 -13.10
N ARG A 155 1.51 -8.99 -12.89
CA ARG A 155 2.62 -8.23 -13.50
C ARG A 155 3.98 -8.83 -13.14
N ILE A 156 4.18 -9.25 -11.89
CA ILE A 156 5.44 -9.89 -11.45
C ILE A 156 5.64 -11.23 -12.17
N VAL A 157 4.57 -12.04 -12.28
CA VAL A 157 4.63 -13.35 -12.96
C VAL A 157 4.92 -13.19 -14.45
N VAL A 158 4.15 -12.36 -15.17
CA VAL A 158 4.35 -12.14 -16.61
C VAL A 158 5.66 -11.41 -16.90
N GLY A 159 6.10 -10.58 -15.96
CA GLY A 159 7.37 -9.91 -16.02
C GLY A 159 7.40 -8.66 -16.92
N THR A 160 6.24 -8.06 -17.16
CA THR A 160 6.09 -6.81 -17.92
C THR A 160 6.62 -5.60 -17.13
N PRO A 161 6.97 -4.49 -17.80
CA PRO A 161 7.50 -3.30 -17.13
C PRO A 161 6.48 -2.62 -16.19
N LEU A 162 6.86 -2.38 -14.93
CA LEU A 162 6.00 -1.72 -13.93
C LEU A 162 5.45 -0.37 -14.40
N TYR A 163 6.30 0.45 -15.03
CA TYR A 163 5.96 1.83 -15.37
C TYR A 163 4.74 1.92 -16.28
N LEU A 164 4.50 0.94 -17.16
CA LEU A 164 3.35 0.93 -18.06
C LEU A 164 2.03 0.82 -17.28
N TYR A 165 2.00 -0.04 -16.27
CA TYR A 165 0.80 -0.25 -15.45
C TYR A 165 0.49 0.98 -14.61
N ILE A 166 1.52 1.56 -13.99
CA ILE A 166 1.37 2.76 -13.16
C ILE A 166 0.96 3.96 -14.02
N LEU A 167 1.57 4.13 -15.19
CA LEU A 167 1.19 5.17 -16.14
C LEU A 167 -0.28 5.05 -16.55
N VAL A 168 -0.72 3.86 -16.97
CA VAL A 168 -2.12 3.61 -17.35
C VAL A 168 -3.06 3.85 -16.17
N ALA A 169 -2.72 3.35 -14.98
CA ALA A 169 -3.53 3.53 -13.79
C ALA A 169 -3.69 5.02 -13.42
N TYR A 170 -2.64 5.83 -13.53
CA TYR A 170 -2.74 7.27 -13.30
C TYR A 170 -3.50 8.01 -14.40
N ILE A 171 -3.39 7.60 -15.66
CA ILE A 171 -4.25 8.12 -16.74
C ILE A 171 -5.72 7.87 -16.38
N VAL A 172 -6.06 6.66 -15.92
CA VAL A 172 -7.42 6.34 -15.47
C VAL A 172 -7.83 7.22 -14.28
N VAL A 173 -6.96 7.40 -13.28
CA VAL A 173 -7.23 8.29 -12.14
C VAL A 173 -7.51 9.72 -12.59
N ILE A 174 -6.72 10.26 -13.53
CA ILE A 174 -6.89 11.62 -14.07
C ILE A 174 -8.25 11.73 -14.78
N VAL A 175 -8.55 10.78 -15.68
CA VAL A 175 -9.82 10.76 -16.41
C VAL A 175 -11.01 10.67 -15.45
N LEU A 176 -10.97 9.76 -14.48
CA LEU A 176 -12.03 9.63 -13.48
C LEU A 176 -12.16 10.87 -12.59
N SER A 177 -11.06 11.54 -12.27
CA SER A 177 -11.07 12.78 -11.49
C SER A 177 -11.81 13.92 -12.20
N ILE A 178 -11.82 13.95 -13.54
CA ILE A 178 -12.59 14.95 -14.32
C ILE A 178 -14.10 14.74 -14.16
N PHE A 179 -14.55 13.49 -14.04
CA PHE A 179 -15.97 13.14 -13.90
C PHE A 179 -16.45 13.04 -12.45
N ALA A 180 -15.53 12.87 -11.50
CA ALA A 180 -15.86 12.73 -10.09
C ALA A 180 -16.35 14.06 -9.46
N PRO A 181 -17.28 13.99 -8.50
CA PRO A 181 -17.73 15.19 -7.79
C PRO A 181 -16.58 15.78 -6.97
N LYS A 182 -16.34 17.09 -7.12
CA LYS A 182 -15.15 17.80 -6.59
C LYS A 182 -14.91 17.60 -5.09
N ASN A 183 -15.96 17.42 -4.30
CA ASN A 183 -15.89 17.21 -2.86
C ASN A 183 -15.47 15.78 -2.46
N LEU A 184 -15.54 14.80 -3.36
CA LEU A 184 -15.14 13.40 -3.09
C LEU A 184 -13.77 13.05 -3.69
N ILE A 185 -13.20 13.91 -4.54
CA ILE A 185 -11.85 13.71 -5.08
C ILE A 185 -10.80 13.63 -3.95
N PRO A 186 -10.75 14.56 -2.97
CA PRO A 186 -9.77 14.47 -1.88
C PRO A 186 -9.86 13.15 -1.12
N LEU A 187 -11.08 12.68 -0.86
CA LEU A 187 -11.32 11.40 -0.20
C LEU A 187 -10.70 10.23 -0.99
N ALA A 188 -10.82 10.23 -2.32
CA ALA A 188 -10.24 9.18 -3.14
C ALA A 188 -8.71 9.14 -3.02
N TYR A 189 -8.05 10.31 -3.06
CA TYR A 189 -6.59 10.40 -2.93
C TYR A 189 -6.11 10.07 -1.51
N ASP A 190 -6.84 10.49 -0.48
CA ASP A 190 -6.55 10.12 0.91
C ASP A 190 -6.68 8.61 1.12
N SER A 191 -7.64 7.97 0.47
CA SER A 191 -7.84 6.52 0.56
C SER A 191 -6.62 5.73 0.08
N GLY A 192 -5.91 6.22 -0.95
CA GLY A 192 -4.67 5.58 -1.42
C GLY A 192 -3.50 5.73 -0.44
N GLY A 193 -3.44 6.80 0.35
CA GLY A 193 -2.46 6.98 1.42
C GLY A 193 -2.79 6.15 2.66
N VAL A 194 -4.07 6.01 2.97
CA VAL A 194 -4.57 5.21 4.10
C VAL A 194 -4.28 3.72 3.90
N THR A 195 -4.32 3.19 2.67
CA THR A 195 -3.99 1.78 2.40
C THR A 195 -2.50 1.49 2.44
N THR A 196 -1.65 2.53 2.42
CA THR A 196 -0.20 2.42 2.67
C THR A 196 0.16 2.48 4.16
N SER A 197 -0.73 1.98 5.01
CA SER A 197 -0.60 1.96 6.46
C SER A 197 0.40 0.93 6.99
N THR A 198 0.58 0.97 8.31
CA THR A 198 1.47 0.11 9.10
C THR A 198 1.16 -1.38 8.99
N VAL A 199 -0.09 -1.79 8.71
CA VAL A 199 -0.47 -3.20 8.58
C VAL A 199 -0.29 -3.72 7.16
N THR A 200 -0.77 -2.98 6.15
CA THR A 200 -0.87 -3.49 4.78
C THR A 200 0.48 -3.45 4.05
N VAL A 201 1.25 -2.36 4.20
CA VAL A 201 2.50 -2.18 3.44
C VAL A 201 3.51 -3.30 3.69
N PRO A 202 3.82 -3.69 4.94
CA PRO A 202 4.83 -4.69 5.15
C PRO A 202 4.46 -6.06 4.61
N ILE A 203 3.18 -6.45 4.71
CA ILE A 203 2.68 -7.72 4.19
C ILE A 203 2.78 -7.73 2.66
N VAL A 204 2.34 -6.64 2.01
CA VAL A 204 2.39 -6.49 0.55
C VAL A 204 3.84 -6.46 0.05
N ALA A 205 4.71 -5.74 0.74
CA ALA A 205 6.14 -5.68 0.42
C ALA A 205 6.79 -7.06 0.56
N ALA A 206 6.50 -7.79 1.65
CA ALA A 206 6.99 -9.14 1.88
C ALA A 206 6.56 -10.11 0.77
N LEU A 207 5.28 -10.06 0.38
CA LEU A 207 4.74 -10.87 -0.71
C LEU A 207 5.45 -10.56 -2.04
N GLY A 208 5.57 -9.28 -2.39
CA GLY A 208 6.18 -8.87 -3.67
C GLY A 208 7.67 -9.15 -3.75
N MET A 209 8.42 -8.89 -2.66
CA MET A 209 9.83 -9.25 -2.57
C MET A 209 10.02 -10.77 -2.60
N GLY A 210 9.15 -11.52 -1.91
CA GLY A 210 9.13 -12.97 -1.95
C GLY A 210 8.99 -13.50 -3.38
N LEU A 211 7.93 -13.10 -4.07
CA LEU A 211 7.67 -13.51 -5.47
C LEU A 211 8.80 -13.09 -6.41
N GLY A 212 9.26 -11.84 -6.31
CA GLY A 212 10.36 -11.32 -7.13
C GLY A 212 11.72 -12.00 -6.87
N SER A 213 11.88 -12.70 -5.73
CA SER A 213 13.09 -13.47 -5.41
C SER A 213 13.09 -14.90 -5.96
N ILE A 214 11.92 -15.41 -6.33
CA ILE A 214 11.74 -16.79 -6.81
C ILE A 214 11.62 -16.83 -8.33
N ILE A 215 10.93 -15.85 -8.92
CA ILE A 215 10.67 -15.82 -10.35
C ILE A 215 11.94 -15.34 -11.08
N PRO A 216 12.49 -16.12 -12.02
CA PRO A 216 13.72 -15.75 -12.73
C PRO A 216 13.60 -14.42 -13.49
N GLY A 217 14.69 -13.65 -13.50
CA GLY A 217 14.76 -12.35 -14.19
C GLY A 217 13.95 -11.23 -13.53
N ARG A 218 13.51 -11.42 -12.29
CA ARG A 218 12.81 -10.42 -11.48
C ARG A 218 13.74 -9.71 -10.51
N SER A 219 13.30 -8.54 -10.03
CA SER A 219 14.02 -7.76 -9.03
C SER A 219 13.13 -7.64 -7.80
N PRO A 220 13.51 -8.29 -6.67
CA PRO A 220 12.72 -8.24 -5.44
C PRO A 220 12.36 -6.81 -5.02
N VAL A 221 13.30 -5.87 -5.18
CA VAL A 221 13.10 -4.47 -4.82
C VAL A 221 12.05 -3.82 -5.71
N ILE A 222 12.21 -3.88 -7.04
CA ILE A 222 11.28 -3.24 -7.99
C ILE A 222 9.89 -3.87 -7.90
N ASP A 223 9.81 -5.18 -7.70
CA ASP A 223 8.56 -5.92 -7.66
C ASP A 223 7.84 -5.75 -6.31
N GLY A 224 8.58 -5.79 -5.20
CA GLY A 224 8.09 -5.49 -3.86
C GLY A 224 7.50 -4.10 -3.73
N PHE A 225 8.27 -3.07 -4.05
CA PHE A 225 7.78 -1.69 -4.03
C PHE A 225 6.73 -1.43 -5.11
N GLY A 226 6.80 -2.14 -6.25
CA GLY A 226 5.77 -2.08 -7.29
C GLY A 226 4.39 -2.51 -6.79
N LEU A 227 4.29 -3.56 -5.96
CA LEU A 227 3.00 -3.95 -5.36
C LEU A 227 2.43 -2.87 -4.45
N ILE A 228 3.27 -2.14 -3.72
CA ILE A 228 2.83 -1.02 -2.87
C ILE A 228 2.20 0.06 -3.75
N ALA A 229 2.80 0.36 -4.91
CA ALA A 229 2.24 1.33 -5.86
C ALA A 229 0.84 0.91 -6.35
N PHE A 230 0.64 -0.38 -6.67
CA PHE A 230 -0.69 -0.90 -7.00
C PHE A 230 -1.68 -0.79 -5.84
N ALA A 231 -1.26 -1.13 -4.63
CA ALA A 231 -2.07 -1.04 -3.41
C ALA A 231 -2.45 0.42 -3.04
N SER A 232 -1.74 1.41 -3.58
CA SER A 232 -2.06 2.83 -3.39
C SER A 232 -2.95 3.39 -4.49
N VAL A 233 -2.67 3.10 -5.77
CA VAL A 233 -3.41 3.70 -6.90
C VAL A 233 -4.80 3.10 -7.10
N PHE A 234 -4.96 1.79 -6.93
CA PHE A 234 -6.25 1.14 -7.20
C PHE A 234 -7.37 1.51 -6.22
N PRO A 235 -7.12 1.74 -4.92
CA PRO A 235 -8.09 2.35 -4.02
C PRO A 235 -8.62 3.70 -4.50
N ILE A 236 -7.74 4.54 -5.06
CA ILE A 236 -8.13 5.85 -5.62
C ILE A 236 -9.14 5.63 -6.75
N ILE A 237 -8.82 4.72 -7.68
CA ILE A 237 -9.71 4.35 -8.79
C ILE A 237 -11.06 3.85 -8.25
N ALA A 238 -11.05 2.93 -7.29
CA ALA A 238 -12.26 2.36 -6.71
C ALA A 238 -13.14 3.41 -6.05
N VAL A 239 -12.56 4.32 -5.27
CA VAL A 239 -13.30 5.40 -4.59
C VAL A 239 -13.80 6.44 -5.60
N LEU A 240 -13.05 6.78 -6.64
CA LEU A 240 -13.53 7.67 -7.71
C LEU A 240 -14.74 7.06 -8.44
N LEU A 241 -14.66 5.78 -8.80
CA LEU A 241 -15.79 5.07 -9.43
C LEU A 241 -17.02 5.05 -8.52
N TYR A 242 -16.83 4.76 -7.24
CA TYR A 242 -17.89 4.78 -6.24
C TYR A 242 -18.51 6.17 -6.05
N ALA A 243 -17.67 7.22 -6.02
CA ALA A 243 -18.11 8.61 -5.93
C ALA A 243 -18.95 9.04 -7.14
N ILE A 244 -18.53 8.66 -8.35
CA ILE A 244 -19.27 8.90 -9.59
C ILE A 244 -20.62 8.16 -9.55
N PHE A 245 -20.61 6.89 -9.16
CA PHE A 245 -21.81 6.06 -9.07
C PHE A 245 -22.86 6.65 -8.11
N ILE A 246 -22.45 7.06 -6.90
CA ILE A 246 -23.35 7.70 -5.93
C ILE A 246 -23.90 9.03 -6.44
N SER A 247 -23.06 9.82 -7.12
CA SER A 247 -23.48 11.10 -7.70
C SER A 247 -24.62 10.90 -8.72
N PHE A 248 -24.50 9.88 -9.58
CA PHE A 248 -25.55 9.53 -10.55
C PHE A 248 -26.86 9.09 -9.87
N LEU A 249 -26.79 8.25 -8.85
CA LEU A 249 -27.98 7.82 -8.09
C LEU A 249 -28.71 9.00 -7.45
N LYS A 250 -27.96 9.95 -6.86
CA LYS A 250 -28.53 11.14 -6.23
C LYS A 250 -29.23 12.07 -7.24
N LYS A 251 -28.69 12.17 -8.46
CA LYS A 251 -29.31 12.95 -9.54
C LYS A 251 -30.64 12.33 -9.99
N LYS A 252 -30.71 11.00 -10.06
CA LYS A 252 -31.93 10.27 -10.44
C LYS A 252 -33.03 10.33 -9.37
N SER A 253 -32.67 10.33 -8.08
CA SER A 253 -33.65 10.45 -6.98
C SER A 253 -34.25 11.86 -6.83
N LYS A 254 -33.68 12.88 -7.47
CA LYS A 254 -34.19 14.26 -7.46
C LYS A 254 -35.00 14.62 -8.72
N SER A 255 -35.05 13.72 -9.70
CA SER A 255 -35.86 13.83 -10.93
C SER A 255 -37.11 12.98 -10.82
#